data_AF-U9VRA3-F1
#
_entry.id   AF-U9VRA3-F1
#
_cell.length_a   1.000
_cell.length_b   1.000
_cell.length_c   1.000
_cell.angle_alpha   90.00
_cell.angle_beta   90.00
_cell.angle_gamma   90.00
#
_symmetry.space_group_name_H-M   'P 1'
#
loop_
_entity.id
_entity.type
_entity.pdbx_description
1 polymer ?
#
loop_
_entity_poly.entity_id
_entity_poly.type
_entity_poly.pdbx_seq_one_letter_code
_entity_poly.pdbx_strand_id
1 'polypeptide(L)'
;MKATYTKTTDQASAAEYPMNTQLIDSLIQVIESLTPEENKLLRTKLHARTIQKTPGVCGGQARIRNTRIPVWTLVSFHQQGADTEELLRNYPSLIPADLEAAWAYYQENQNEIDQIIQDDLVHG
;
A
#
# COMPACT_ATOMS: atom_id res chain seq x y z
N MET A 1 8.35 43.21 0.52
CA MET A 1 9.27 42.83 -0.58
C MET A 1 9.02 41.37 -0.94
N LYS A 2 8.90 41.08 -2.23
CA LYS A 2 8.51 39.77 -2.78
C LYS A 2 9.69 38.80 -2.87
N ALA A 3 9.36 37.51 -2.67
CA ALA A 3 9.89 36.28 -3.27
C ALA A 3 11.41 35.99 -3.20
N THR A 4 11.76 34.78 -2.75
CA THR A 4 12.10 33.67 -3.65
C THR A 4 12.30 32.38 -2.86
N TYR A 5 11.38 31.43 -3.02
CA TYR A 5 11.59 30.03 -2.64
C TYR A 5 12.06 29.30 -3.90
N THR A 6 13.32 28.87 -3.93
CA THR A 6 13.90 28.15 -5.06
C THR A 6 13.34 26.74 -5.10
N LYS A 7 12.54 26.47 -6.13
CA LYS A 7 12.04 25.16 -6.51
C LYS A 7 13.19 24.37 -7.14
N THR A 8 13.90 23.58 -6.35
CA THR A 8 14.79 22.53 -6.88
C THR A 8 13.95 21.30 -7.15
N THR A 9 13.34 21.25 -8.34
CA THR A 9 12.80 19.98 -8.86
C THR A 9 13.99 19.19 -9.39
N ASP A 10 14.51 18.32 -8.53
CA ASP A 10 15.41 17.24 -8.94
C ASP A 10 14.59 16.23 -9.74
N GLN A 11 14.84 16.18 -11.04
CA GLN A 11 14.28 15.17 -11.95
C GLN A 11 14.96 13.83 -11.63
N ALA A 12 14.37 13.08 -10.70
CA ALA A 12 14.72 11.67 -10.52
C ALA A 12 14.32 10.89 -11.79
N SER A 13 15.35 10.48 -12.52
CA SER A 13 15.33 9.59 -13.68
C SER A 13 14.39 8.39 -13.47
N ALA A 14 13.30 8.37 -14.24
CA ALA A 14 12.45 7.20 -14.39
C ALA A 14 13.23 6.13 -15.18
N ALA A 15 13.57 5.02 -14.53
CA ALA A 15 13.93 3.81 -15.25
C ALA A 15 12.71 3.36 -16.05
N GLU A 16 12.74 3.50 -17.38
CA GLU A 16 11.81 2.80 -18.27
C GLU A 16 12.04 1.30 -18.09
N TYR A 17 11.17 0.65 -17.31
CA TYR A 17 11.08 -0.80 -17.28
C TYR A 17 10.33 -1.21 -18.55
N PRO A 18 10.99 -1.77 -19.59
CA PRO A 18 10.29 -2.24 -20.78
C PRO A 18 9.32 -3.34 -20.35
N MET A 19 8.03 -3.03 -20.48
CA MET A 19 6.96 -3.93 -20.08
C MET A 19 6.96 -5.16 -21.00
N ASN A 20 7.05 -6.36 -20.43
CA ASN A 20 7.05 -7.60 -21.22
C ASN A 20 5.62 -7.91 -21.68
N THR A 21 5.28 -7.48 -22.89
CA THR A 21 3.93 -7.61 -23.46
C THR A 21 3.51 -9.06 -23.66
N GLN A 22 4.44 -9.95 -24.07
CA GLN A 22 4.15 -11.38 -24.24
C GLN A 22 3.73 -12.07 -22.93
N LEU A 23 4.39 -11.71 -21.82
CA LEU A 23 4.00 -12.21 -20.51
C LEU A 23 2.63 -11.69 -20.09
N ILE A 24 2.33 -10.42 -20.36
CA ILE A 24 1.03 -9.82 -20.03
C ILE A 24 -0.08 -10.51 -20.82
N ASP A 25 0.08 -10.69 -22.12
CA ASP A 25 -0.92 -11.35 -22.97
C ASP A 25 -1.18 -12.79 -22.51
N SER A 26 -0.12 -13.51 -22.14
CA SER A 26 -0.24 -14.87 -21.59
C SER A 26 -1.02 -14.89 -20.27
N LEU A 27 -0.80 -13.92 -19.38
CA LEU A 27 -1.54 -13.81 -18.12
C LEU A 27 -3.01 -13.45 -18.34
N ILE A 28 -3.33 -12.58 -19.31
CA ILE A 28 -4.71 -12.24 -19.67
C ILE A 28 -5.46 -13.49 -20.09
N GLN A 29 -4.89 -14.30 -20.98
CA GLN A 29 -5.52 -15.51 -21.47
C GLN A 29 -5.79 -16.52 -20.35
N VAL A 30 -4.87 -16.64 -19.37
CA VAL A 30 -5.10 -17.46 -18.18
C VAL A 30 -6.25 -16.91 -17.35
N ILE A 31 -6.27 -15.60 -17.06
CA ILE A 31 -7.32 -14.97 -16.25
C ILE A 31 -8.72 -15.12 -16.89
N GLU A 32 -8.81 -15.02 -18.22
CA GLU A 32 -10.06 -15.23 -18.97
C GLU A 32 -10.55 -16.67 -18.94
N SER A 33 -9.65 -17.63 -18.77
CA SER A 33 -9.99 -19.06 -18.66
C SER A 33 -10.48 -19.47 -17.27
N LEU A 34 -10.30 -18.61 -16.26
CA LEU A 34 -10.70 -18.92 -14.89
C LEU A 34 -12.22 -18.87 -14.72
N THR A 35 -12.74 -19.77 -13.90
CA THR A 35 -14.12 -19.65 -13.42
C THR A 35 -14.28 -18.38 -12.55
N PRO A 36 -15.52 -17.86 -12.38
CA PRO A 36 -15.76 -16.70 -11.52
C PRO A 36 -15.22 -16.87 -10.08
N GLU A 37 -15.34 -18.07 -9.51
CA GLU A 37 -14.84 -18.37 -8.16
C GLU A 37 -13.31 -18.41 -8.09
N GLU A 38 -12.65 -19.00 -9.09
CA GLU A 38 -11.19 -19.00 -9.18
C GLU A 38 -10.63 -17.59 -9.40
N ASN A 39 -11.28 -16.77 -10.23
CA ASN A 39 -10.89 -15.38 -10.46
C ASN A 39 -11.06 -14.55 -9.18
N LYS A 40 -12.17 -14.74 -8.46
CA LYS A 40 -12.39 -14.12 -7.15
C LYS A 40 -11.31 -14.53 -6.14
N LEU A 41 -10.97 -15.82 -6.08
CA LEU A 41 -9.90 -16.32 -5.20
C LEU A 41 -8.53 -15.75 -5.59
N LEU A 42 -8.20 -15.70 -6.89
CA LEU A 42 -6.96 -15.10 -7.40
C LEU A 42 -6.84 -13.64 -6.96
N ARG A 43 -7.87 -12.83 -7.18
CA ARG A 43 -7.90 -11.41 -6.79
C ARG A 43 -7.71 -11.25 -5.29
N THR A 44 -8.40 -12.05 -4.49
CA THR A 44 -8.28 -12.06 -3.03
C THR A 44 -6.83 -12.37 -2.61
N LYS A 45 -6.22 -13.41 -3.19
CA LYS A 45 -4.82 -13.78 -2.88
C LYS A 45 -3.81 -12.73 -3.36
N LEU A 46 -4.06 -12.07 -4.48
CA LEU A 46 -3.21 -10.97 -4.96
C LEU A 46 -3.29 -9.77 -4.03
N HIS A 47 -4.49 -9.38 -3.59
CA HIS A 47 -4.69 -8.32 -2.60
C HIS A 47 -3.98 -8.66 -1.27
N ALA A 48 -4.07 -9.90 -0.80
CA ALA A 48 -3.37 -10.31 0.42
C ALA A 48 -1.84 -10.19 0.32
N ARG A 49 -1.27 -10.36 -0.89
CA ARG A 49 0.18 -10.17 -1.13
C ARG A 49 0.60 -8.70 -1.15
N THR A 50 -0.35 -7.76 -1.17
CA THR A 50 -0.08 -6.33 -1.03
C THR A 50 0.41 -5.99 0.37
N ILE A 51 0.07 -6.77 1.39
CA ILE A 51 0.59 -6.59 2.75
C ILE A 51 1.75 -7.56 2.99
N GLN A 52 2.86 -7.05 3.49
CA GLN A 52 4.04 -7.83 3.83
C GLN A 52 4.45 -7.63 5.28
N LYS A 53 4.82 -8.73 5.95
CA LYS A 53 5.55 -8.73 7.23
C LYS A 53 6.92 -9.29 6.97
N THR A 54 7.97 -8.50 7.21
CA THR A 54 9.35 -8.95 7.02
C THR A 54 10.14 -8.62 8.27
N PRO A 55 10.71 -9.62 8.96
CA PRO A 55 11.59 -9.38 10.11
C PRO A 55 12.67 -8.35 9.76
N GLY A 56 12.88 -7.37 10.62
CA GLY A 56 13.88 -6.31 10.41
C GLY A 56 13.46 -5.15 9.49
N VAL A 57 12.25 -5.17 8.89
CA VAL A 57 11.69 -4.03 8.15
C VAL A 57 10.45 -3.51 8.88
N CYS A 58 10.39 -2.21 9.17
CA CYS A 58 9.33 -1.60 10.00
C CYS A 58 9.12 -2.34 11.34
N GLY A 59 10.21 -2.76 12.00
CA GLY A 59 10.12 -3.53 13.25
C GLY A 59 9.46 -4.91 13.12
N GLY A 60 9.29 -5.43 11.90
CA GLY A 60 8.53 -6.67 11.65
C GLY A 60 7.02 -6.48 11.49
N GLN A 61 6.54 -5.23 11.55
CA GLN A 61 5.13 -4.88 11.41
C GLN A 61 4.63 -5.06 9.97
N ALA A 62 3.31 -5.20 9.83
CA ALA A 62 2.64 -5.25 8.54
C ALA A 62 2.79 -3.93 7.78
N ARG A 63 3.18 -4.00 6.50
CA ARG A 63 3.39 -2.83 5.62
C ARG A 63 2.88 -3.07 4.21
N ILE A 64 2.63 -2.00 3.46
CA ILE A 64 2.39 -2.10 2.02
C ILE A 64 3.65 -2.61 1.31
N ARG A 65 3.50 -3.60 0.44
CA ARG A 65 4.59 -4.25 -0.31
C ARG A 65 5.43 -3.20 -1.04
N ASN A 66 6.74 -3.43 -1.11
CA ASN A 66 7.69 -2.52 -1.77
C ASN A 66 7.72 -1.09 -1.20
N THR A 67 7.10 -0.83 -0.06
CA THR A 67 7.18 0.45 0.65
C THR A 67 7.73 0.24 2.07
N ARG A 68 7.98 1.34 2.78
CA ARG A 68 8.17 1.36 4.24
C ARG A 68 7.00 2.02 4.95
N ILE A 69 5.78 1.87 4.42
CA ILE A 69 4.56 2.45 4.97
C ILE A 69 3.83 1.35 5.75
N PRO A 70 3.83 1.38 7.09
CA PRO A 70 3.12 0.41 7.91
C PRO A 70 1.61 0.54 7.76
N VAL A 71 0.90 -0.58 7.91
CA VAL A 71 -0.57 -0.60 7.88
C VAL A 71 -1.14 0.23 9.04
N TRP A 72 -0.55 0.11 10.23
CA TRP A 72 -1.02 0.84 11.43
C TRP A 72 -0.97 2.36 11.23
N THR A 73 0.00 2.88 10.47
CA THR A 73 0.12 4.33 10.20
C THR A 73 -1.06 4.82 9.38
N LEU A 74 -1.45 4.07 8.34
CA LEU A 74 -2.61 4.40 7.50
C LEU A 74 -3.91 4.35 8.32
N VAL A 75 -4.06 3.30 9.15
CA VAL A 75 -5.21 3.15 10.05
C VAL A 75 -5.28 4.28 11.06
N SER A 76 -4.17 4.64 11.70
CA SER A 76 -4.11 5.74 12.66
C SER A 76 -4.53 7.07 12.03
N PHE A 77 -4.02 7.42 10.85
CA PHE A 77 -4.44 8.65 10.17
C PHE A 77 -5.91 8.63 9.76
N HIS A 78 -6.40 7.47 9.30
CA HIS A 78 -7.82 7.34 8.96
C HIS A 78 -8.72 7.48 10.19
N GLN A 79 -8.34 6.91 11.33
CA GLN A 79 -9.04 7.08 12.62
C GLN A 79 -9.03 8.55 13.10
N GLN A 80 -8.00 9.32 12.73
CA GLN A 80 -7.90 10.76 12.99
C GLN A 80 -8.70 11.62 12.00
N GLY A 81 -9.36 11.02 11.01
CA GLY A 81 -10.24 11.69 10.06
C GLY A 81 -9.65 11.91 8.66
N ALA A 82 -8.44 11.43 8.37
CA ALA A 82 -7.89 11.50 7.02
C ALA A 82 -8.71 10.62 6.06
N ASP A 83 -9.12 11.19 4.93
CA ASP A 83 -9.81 10.45 3.88
C ASP A 83 -8.82 9.76 2.92
N THR A 84 -9.35 8.90 2.05
CA THR A 84 -8.57 8.15 1.06
C THR A 84 -7.76 9.09 0.16
N GLU A 85 -8.33 10.22 -0.26
CA GLU A 85 -7.63 11.13 -1.17
C GLU A 85 -6.47 11.82 -0.45
N GLU A 86 -6.65 12.19 0.80
CA GLU A 86 -5.60 12.77 1.64
C GLU A 86 -4.46 11.78 1.86
N LEU A 87 -4.77 10.52 2.16
CA LEU A 87 -3.76 9.48 2.29
C LEU A 87 -2.96 9.28 0.99
N LEU A 88 -3.63 9.27 -0.17
CA LEU A 88 -2.95 9.14 -1.46
C LEU A 88 -2.12 10.39 -1.83
N ARG A 89 -2.57 11.59 -1.42
CA ARG A 89 -1.78 12.83 -1.57
C ARG A 89 -0.53 12.80 -0.68
N ASN A 90 -0.65 12.32 0.55
CA ASN A 90 0.45 12.25 1.53
C ASN A 90 1.42 11.10 1.23
N TYR A 91 0.94 10.03 0.59
CA TYR A 91 1.74 8.88 0.16
C TYR A 91 1.58 8.62 -1.35
N PRO A 92 2.21 9.43 -2.22
CA PRO A 92 2.03 9.36 -3.68
C PRO A 92 2.47 8.03 -4.33
N SER A 93 3.23 7.21 -3.61
CA SER A 93 3.62 5.87 -4.06
C SER A 93 2.52 4.83 -3.90
N LEU A 94 1.47 5.13 -3.12
CA LEU A 94 0.33 4.24 -2.91
C LEU A 94 -0.70 4.40 -4.01
N ILE A 95 -1.39 3.30 -4.29
CA ILE A 95 -2.59 3.29 -5.13
C ILE A 95 -3.83 2.93 -4.28
N PRO A 96 -5.06 3.21 -4.75
CA PRO A 96 -6.27 2.87 -4.00
C PRO A 96 -6.34 1.41 -3.55
N ALA A 97 -5.87 0.47 -4.38
CA ALA A 97 -5.81 -0.95 -4.06
C ALA A 97 -4.89 -1.28 -2.87
N ASP A 98 -3.87 -0.46 -2.59
CA ASP A 98 -3.02 -0.62 -1.41
C ASP A 98 -3.78 -0.24 -0.14
N LEU A 99 -4.59 0.82 -0.19
CA LEU A 99 -5.44 1.24 0.92
C LEU A 99 -6.54 0.20 1.18
N GLU A 100 -7.19 -0.32 0.14
CA GLU A 100 -8.15 -1.42 0.27
C GLU A 100 -7.52 -2.65 0.95
N ALA A 101 -6.29 -3.02 0.56
CA ALA A 101 -5.57 -4.12 1.21
C ALA A 101 -5.22 -3.82 2.67
N ALA A 102 -4.87 -2.56 3.00
CA ALA A 102 -4.62 -2.13 4.37
C ALA A 102 -5.88 -2.25 5.24
N TRP A 103 -7.04 -1.82 4.72
CA TRP A 103 -8.32 -1.92 5.43
C TRP A 103 -8.75 -3.36 5.63
N ALA A 104 -8.62 -4.21 4.62
CA ALA A 104 -8.91 -5.64 4.74
C ALA A 104 -8.01 -6.30 5.79
N TYR A 105 -6.70 -6.00 5.77
CA TYR A 105 -5.77 -6.50 6.78
C TYR A 105 -6.13 -6.02 8.19
N TYR A 106 -6.48 -4.75 8.34
CA TYR A 106 -6.93 -4.21 9.63
C TYR A 106 -8.18 -4.93 10.14
N GLN A 107 -9.19 -5.15 9.28
CA GLN A 107 -10.41 -5.88 9.67
C GLN A 107 -10.12 -7.30 10.17
N GLU A 108 -9.14 -7.99 9.60
CA GLU A 108 -8.74 -9.33 10.03
C GLU A 108 -7.81 -9.33 11.26
N ASN A 109 -7.12 -8.23 11.53
CA ASN A 109 -6.05 -8.14 12.55
C ASN A 109 -6.21 -6.92 13.48
N GLN A 110 -7.45 -6.54 13.81
CA GLN A 110 -7.76 -5.32 14.57
C GLN A 110 -6.95 -5.22 15.86
N ASN A 111 -6.97 -6.26 16.69
CA ASN A 111 -6.24 -6.30 17.97
C ASN A 111 -4.73 -6.05 17.81
N GLU A 112 -4.09 -6.61 16.77
CA GLU A 112 -2.66 -6.39 16.50
C GLU A 112 -2.40 -4.91 16.22
N ILE A 113 -3.20 -4.32 15.33
CA ILE A 113 -2.99 -2.96 14.84
C ILE A 113 -3.35 -1.94 15.92
N ASP A 114 -4.47 -2.11 16.62
CA ASP A 114 -4.91 -1.21 17.68
C ASP A 114 -3.90 -1.17 18.83
N GLN A 115 -3.33 -2.32 19.20
CA GLN A 115 -2.28 -2.38 20.21
C GLN A 115 -1.03 -1.60 19.76
N ILE A 116 -0.60 -1.76 18.50
CA ILE A 116 0.53 -0.99 17.96
C ILE A 116 0.24 0.51 17.96
N ILE A 117 -0.96 0.93 17.53
CA ILE A 117 -1.35 2.34 17.52
C ILE A 117 -1.34 2.91 18.93
N GLN A 118 -1.87 2.17 19.90
CA GLN A 118 -1.90 2.61 21.29
C GLN A 118 -0.51 2.70 21.90
N ASP A 119 0.36 1.73 21.64
CA ASP A 119 1.75 1.76 22.11
C ASP A 119 2.52 2.95 21.49
N ASP A 120 2.35 3.22 20.20
CA ASP A 120 3.00 4.33 19.50
C ASP A 120 2.54 5.70 20.04
N LEU A 121 1.23 5.88 20.27
CA LEU A 121 0.66 7.11 20.84
C LEU A 121 1.06 7.36 22.30
N VAL A 122 1.46 6.33 23.04
CA VAL A 122 1.91 6.44 24.45
C VAL A 122 3.39 6.83 24.56
N HIS A 123 4.18 6.61 23.50
CA HIS A 123 5.63 6.84 23.50
C HIS A 123 6.07 8.06 22.66
N GLY A 124 5.12 8.79 22.04
CA GLY A 124 5.34 10.01 21.25
C GLY A 124 5.31 11.30 22.05
#